data_AF-D5SLM9-F1
#
_entry.id   AF-D5SLM9-F1
#
_cell.length_a   1.000
_cell.length_b   1.000
_cell.length_c   1.000
_cell.angle_alpha   90.00
_cell.angle_beta   90.00
_cell.angle_gamma   90.00
#
_symmetry.space_group_name_H-M   'P 1'
#
loop_
_entity.id
_entity.type
_entity.pdbx_description
1 polymer ?
#
loop_
_entity_poly.entity_id
_entity_poly.type
_entity_poly.pdbx_seq_one_letter_code
_entity_poly.pdbx_strand_id
1 'polypeptide(L)'
;MAPTHWGAERVPELTAWLGAPGPSSEPPRAVVVESTNGLVDGIFAAAGLTVYRADPWVLPERPDFGSVPARALAERARTDLASLSPLTAEGGGQTGRDDDYHGGIRRSAAREAELARTGRWFRHGPRDRREIALTFDDGPDPLFTGQVLDILARYGVHATFFCVGLHVNALPDEVRRIVDAGHSLGNHTWSHPFLPDLSRRQFRLQLERTDEAFDRAVGRVPRVFRPPYGARTPESLDELLTGGPALALWDVDSWDWARPGPEKIARTVLDHAGPGSLILMHDGGGDRRQSVAALPTVIEGLLERDLRFVAADALVRAAEEGTAETEGADAPLGE
;
A
#
# COMPACT_ATOMS: atom_id res chain seq x y z
N MET A 1 18.76 27.98 8.98
CA MET A 1 18.39 27.25 10.21
C MET A 1 18.49 25.76 9.92
N ALA A 2 19.10 24.95 10.78
CA ALA A 2 19.23 23.51 10.52
C ALA A 2 17.85 22.82 10.60
N PRO A 3 17.55 21.84 9.72
CA PRO A 3 16.26 21.15 9.69
C PRO A 3 16.18 20.14 10.85
N THR A 4 15.81 20.61 12.03
CA THR A 4 15.67 19.73 13.21
C THR A 4 14.24 19.24 13.45
N HIS A 5 13.23 19.87 12.82
CA HIS A 5 11.80 19.60 13.07
C HIS A 5 10.92 19.86 11.83
N TRP A 6 11.36 19.47 10.64
CA TRP A 6 10.58 19.68 9.40
C TRP A 6 9.61 18.52 9.19
N GLY A 7 8.35 18.83 8.90
CA GLY A 7 7.32 17.84 8.56
C GLY A 7 7.32 17.47 7.07
N ALA A 8 6.35 16.64 6.67
CA ALA A 8 6.21 16.14 5.31
C ALA A 8 6.01 17.27 4.28
N GLU A 9 5.40 18.38 4.69
CA GLU A 9 5.17 19.58 3.87
C GLU A 9 6.46 20.27 3.44
N ARG A 10 7.59 19.96 4.10
CA ARG A 10 8.91 20.56 3.85
C ARG A 10 9.94 19.62 3.23
N VAL A 11 9.49 18.49 2.69
CA VAL A 11 10.37 17.56 1.97
C VAL A 11 11.09 18.22 0.78
N PRO A 12 10.45 19.11 -0.02
CA PRO A 12 11.17 19.84 -1.08
C PRO A 12 12.30 20.72 -0.54
N GLU A 13 12.05 21.47 0.53
CA GLU A 13 13.08 22.29 1.16
C GLU A 13 14.17 21.42 1.77
N LEU A 14 13.82 20.28 2.37
CA LEU A 14 14.78 19.33 2.96
C LEU A 14 15.71 18.80 1.87
N THR A 15 15.14 18.41 0.74
CA THR A 15 15.89 17.91 -0.42
C THR A 15 16.85 18.98 -0.94
N ALA A 16 16.37 20.22 -1.12
CA ALA A 16 17.21 21.34 -1.54
C ALA A 16 18.31 21.66 -0.54
N TRP A 17 18.02 21.59 0.76
CA TRP A 17 19.00 21.81 1.83
C TRP A 17 20.08 20.72 1.86
N LEU A 18 19.70 19.45 1.70
CA LEU A 18 20.62 18.32 1.62
C LEU A 18 21.53 18.41 0.38
N GLY A 19 20.98 18.84 -0.75
CA GLY A 19 21.71 19.01 -2.01
C GLY A 19 22.55 20.29 -2.12
N ALA A 20 22.39 21.24 -1.20
CA ALA A 20 23.18 22.46 -1.21
C ALA A 20 24.68 22.15 -0.99
N PRO A 21 25.60 22.73 -1.79
CA PRO A 21 27.03 22.44 -1.67
C PRO A 21 27.55 22.79 -0.26
N GLY A 22 28.34 21.88 0.29
CA GLY A 22 29.13 22.15 1.50
C GLY A 22 30.30 23.10 1.21
N PRO A 23 31.08 23.47 2.23
CA PRO A 23 32.38 24.10 2.04
C PRO A 23 33.21 23.29 1.03
N SER A 24 33.96 23.96 0.14
CA SER A 24 34.65 23.35 -1.00
C SER A 24 35.70 22.28 -0.67
N SER A 25 35.96 22.04 0.61
CA SER A 25 36.89 21.03 1.14
C SER A 25 36.21 19.77 1.70
N GLU A 26 34.88 19.69 1.71
CA GLU A 26 34.16 18.54 2.27
C GLU A 26 33.81 17.49 1.19
N PRO A 27 33.84 16.18 1.55
CA PRO A 27 33.35 15.14 0.66
C PRO A 27 31.85 15.32 0.36
N PRO A 28 31.35 14.72 -0.73
CA PRO A 28 29.93 14.72 -1.05
C PRO A 28 29.09 14.23 0.13
N ARG A 29 27.99 14.91 0.43
CA ARG A 29 27.10 14.54 1.54
C ARG A 29 26.40 13.23 1.23
N ALA A 30 26.59 12.24 2.11
CA ALA A 30 25.76 11.05 2.14
C ALA A 30 24.49 11.33 2.95
N VAL A 31 23.34 11.01 2.38
CA VAL A 31 22.06 11.03 3.08
C VAL A 31 21.80 9.63 3.60
N VAL A 32 21.61 9.49 4.91
CA VAL A 32 21.22 8.20 5.49
C VAL A 32 19.77 8.28 5.93
N VAL A 33 18.97 7.39 5.35
CA VAL A 33 17.57 7.21 5.71
C VAL A 33 17.43 5.91 6.50
N GLU A 34 16.50 5.92 7.44
CA GLU A 34 16.00 4.68 8.01
C GLU A 34 14.85 4.19 7.15
N SER A 35 14.96 2.97 6.64
CA SER A 35 13.95 2.40 5.75
C SER A 35 12.82 1.79 6.55
N THR A 36 11.91 2.63 7.01
CA THR A 36 10.64 2.16 7.55
C THR A 36 9.48 2.32 6.58
N ASN A 37 9.60 3.08 5.48
CA ASN A 37 8.48 3.24 4.55
C ASN A 37 8.78 3.62 3.09
N GLY A 38 10.04 3.88 2.71
CA GLY A 38 10.37 4.18 1.32
C GLY A 38 9.72 5.46 0.76
N LEU A 39 9.34 6.40 1.62
CA LEU A 39 8.64 7.62 1.16
C LEU A 39 9.60 8.74 0.69
N VAL A 40 10.78 8.85 1.30
CA VAL A 40 11.71 9.97 1.05
C VAL A 40 12.96 9.57 0.27
N ASP A 41 13.30 8.28 0.25
CA ASP A 41 14.44 7.72 -0.47
C ASP A 41 14.32 7.95 -1.98
N GLY A 42 13.16 7.65 -2.58
CA GLY A 42 12.90 7.89 -4.00
C GLY A 42 12.98 9.37 -4.37
N ILE A 43 12.50 10.25 -3.48
CA ILE A 43 12.58 11.71 -3.67
C ILE A 43 14.03 12.18 -3.63
N PHE A 44 14.81 11.73 -2.63
CA PHE A 44 16.20 12.10 -2.48
C PHE A 44 17.08 11.54 -3.61
N ALA A 45 16.88 10.27 -3.99
CA ALA A 45 17.60 9.65 -5.09
C ALA A 45 17.28 10.34 -6.43
N ALA A 46 16.01 10.67 -6.70
CA ALA A 46 15.61 11.40 -7.91
C ALA A 46 16.18 12.83 -7.96
N ALA A 47 16.49 13.43 -6.80
CA ALA A 47 17.18 14.71 -6.71
C ALA A 47 18.70 14.60 -6.88
N GLY A 48 19.23 13.41 -7.18
CA GLY A 48 20.66 13.16 -7.40
C GLY A 48 21.48 13.07 -6.11
N LEU A 49 20.83 12.91 -4.95
CA LEU A 49 21.53 12.73 -3.68
C LEU A 49 22.08 11.30 -3.58
N THR A 50 23.25 11.15 -2.95
CA THR A 50 23.77 9.82 -2.59
C THR A 50 23.05 9.34 -1.33
N VAL A 51 22.13 8.39 -1.49
CA VAL A 51 21.27 7.89 -0.41
C VAL A 51 21.71 6.50 0.03
N TYR A 52 21.81 6.31 1.33
CA TYR A 52 22.02 5.02 1.97
C TYR A 52 20.85 4.71 2.89
N ARG A 53 20.47 3.44 2.94
CA ARG A 53 19.59 2.88 3.96
C ARG A 53 20.42 2.32 5.10
N ALA A 54 20.05 2.69 6.33
CA ALA A 54 20.43 1.95 7.51
C ALA A 54 19.36 0.89 7.82
N ASP A 55 19.78 -0.37 7.69
CA ASP A 55 18.95 -1.53 8.02
C ASP A 55 18.83 -1.74 9.54
N PRO A 56 17.78 -2.43 10.02
CA PRO A 56 17.48 -2.51 11.45
C PRO A 56 18.61 -3.07 12.31
N TRP A 57 19.35 -4.05 11.79
CA TRP A 57 20.43 -4.74 12.51
C TRP A 57 21.70 -3.90 12.68
N VAL A 58 21.82 -2.77 11.97
CA VAL A 58 22.94 -1.82 12.14
C VAL A 58 22.56 -0.62 13.01
N LEU A 59 21.33 -0.60 13.55
CA LEU A 59 20.78 0.49 14.34
C LEU A 59 20.46 0.04 15.79
N PRO A 60 20.33 0.99 16.73
CA PRO A 60 19.76 0.72 18.04
C PRO A 60 18.32 0.15 17.94
N GLU A 61 17.83 -0.41 19.04
CA GLU A 61 16.45 -0.86 19.13
C GLU A 61 15.47 0.27 18.77
N ARG A 62 14.50 -0.05 17.92
CA ARG A 62 13.52 0.89 17.39
C ARG A 62 12.33 1.02 18.33
N PRO A 63 11.73 2.21 18.43
CA PRO A 63 10.42 2.33 19.06
C PRO A 63 9.38 1.51 18.28
N ASP A 64 8.27 1.16 18.92
CA ASP A 64 7.16 0.45 18.27
C ASP A 64 6.61 1.20 17.06
N PHE A 65 6.67 2.54 17.10
CA PHE A 65 6.30 3.42 16.01
C PHE A 65 7.32 4.54 15.85
N GLY A 66 7.67 4.81 14.59
CA GLY A 66 8.63 5.84 14.23
C GLY A 66 10.02 5.29 13.98
N SER A 67 10.99 6.19 14.06
CA SER A 67 12.35 5.99 13.60
C SER A 67 13.36 6.19 14.73
N VAL A 68 14.56 5.63 14.60
CA VAL A 68 15.69 6.02 15.45
C VAL A 68 15.99 7.52 15.25
N PRO A 69 16.55 8.21 16.26
CA PRO A 69 16.92 9.60 16.10
C PRO A 69 17.90 9.81 14.93
N ALA A 70 17.75 10.90 14.15
CA ALA A 70 18.62 11.21 13.02
C ALA A 70 20.13 11.24 13.37
N ARG A 71 20.47 11.55 14.64
CA ARG A 71 21.86 11.46 15.14
C ARG A 71 22.43 10.04 15.06
N ALA A 72 21.62 9.01 15.32
CA ALA A 72 22.06 7.61 15.28
C ALA A 72 22.36 7.19 13.84
N LEU A 73 21.55 7.63 12.88
CA LEU A 73 21.81 7.44 11.43
C LEU A 73 23.14 8.10 11.02
N ALA A 74 23.34 9.35 11.45
CA ALA A 74 24.57 10.09 11.15
C ALA A 74 25.81 9.48 11.82
N GLU A 75 25.71 9.04 13.07
CA GLU A 75 26.77 8.33 13.79
C GLU A 75 27.12 7.01 13.09
N ARG A 76 26.11 6.26 12.64
CA ARG A 76 26.35 5.01 11.92
C ARG A 76 27.11 5.25 10.62
N ALA A 77 26.69 6.24 9.82
CA ALA A 77 27.35 6.62 8.58
C ALA A 77 28.82 7.02 8.79
N ARG A 78 29.11 7.78 9.86
CA ARG A 78 30.46 8.25 10.19
C ARG A 78 31.41 7.13 10.61
N THR A 79 30.87 6.11 11.25
CA THR A 79 31.67 5.05 11.87
C THR A 79 31.83 3.84 10.97
N ASP A 80 30.81 3.50 10.16
CA ASP A 80 30.84 2.36 9.24
C ASP A 80 29.84 2.54 8.09
N LEU A 81 30.22 3.36 7.10
CA LEU A 81 29.41 3.57 5.90
C LEU A 81 29.22 2.29 5.08
N ALA A 82 30.19 1.36 5.11
CA ALA A 82 30.16 0.11 4.36
C ALA A 82 29.10 -0.87 4.89
N SER A 83 28.68 -0.72 6.15
CA SER A 83 27.54 -1.45 6.72
C SER A 83 26.17 -0.99 6.20
N LEU A 84 26.11 0.14 5.49
CA LEU A 84 24.86 0.71 4.97
C LEU A 84 24.60 0.26 3.53
N SER A 85 23.31 0.13 3.19
CA SER A 85 22.87 -0.28 1.87
C SER A 85 22.75 0.94 0.95
N PRO A 86 23.54 1.07 -0.14
CA PRO A 86 23.36 2.16 -1.09
C PRO A 86 22.06 1.97 -1.86
N LEU A 87 21.21 3.00 -1.91
CA LEU A 87 19.93 2.94 -2.60
C LEU A 87 20.09 3.36 -4.06
N THR A 88 19.33 2.71 -4.94
CA THR A 88 19.22 3.08 -6.35
C THR A 88 17.84 3.68 -6.61
N ALA A 89 17.72 4.51 -7.65
CA ALA A 89 16.44 5.07 -8.03
C ALA A 89 15.45 3.97 -8.47
N GLU A 90 15.97 2.87 -9.02
CA GLU A 90 15.19 1.73 -9.50
C GLU A 90 14.76 0.77 -8.39
N GLY A 91 15.62 0.54 -7.39
CA GLY A 91 15.37 -0.41 -6.32
C GLY A 91 14.78 0.19 -5.04
N GLY A 92 14.95 1.51 -4.84
CA GLY A 92 14.45 2.25 -3.68
C GLY A 92 14.72 1.54 -2.36
N GLY A 93 13.74 1.58 -1.45
CA GLY A 93 13.80 0.91 -0.14
C GLY A 93 13.94 -0.61 -0.19
N GLN A 94 13.75 -1.24 -1.36
CA GLN A 94 13.90 -2.68 -1.55
C GLN A 94 15.29 -3.09 -2.07
N THR A 95 16.18 -2.14 -2.40
CA THR A 95 17.55 -2.46 -2.87
C THR A 95 18.25 -3.42 -1.89
N GLY A 96 18.64 -4.60 -2.38
CA GLY A 96 19.36 -5.61 -1.59
C GLY A 96 18.51 -6.40 -0.59
N ARG A 97 17.17 -6.35 -0.69
CA ARG A 97 16.24 -7.10 0.21
C ARG A 97 15.57 -8.30 -0.47
N ASP A 98 16.01 -8.69 -1.68
CA ASP A 98 15.38 -9.77 -2.46
C ASP A 98 15.32 -11.11 -1.71
N ASP A 99 16.40 -11.47 -1.01
CA ASP A 99 16.47 -12.73 -0.25
C ASP A 99 15.52 -12.73 0.95
N ASP A 100 15.38 -11.59 1.64
CA ASP A 100 14.42 -11.44 2.74
C ASP A 100 12.98 -11.53 2.24
N TYR A 101 12.69 -10.82 1.15
CA TYR A 101 11.37 -10.78 0.52
C TYR A 101 10.95 -12.18 0.03
N HIS A 102 11.76 -12.78 -0.84
CA HIS A 102 11.46 -14.09 -1.41
C HIS A 102 11.57 -15.20 -0.36
N GLY A 103 12.49 -15.08 0.59
CA GLY A 103 12.63 -15.99 1.72
C GLY A 103 11.37 -15.99 2.61
N GLY A 104 10.85 -14.80 2.94
CA GLY A 104 9.60 -14.64 3.68
C GLY A 104 8.42 -15.30 2.97
N ILE A 105 8.25 -15.05 1.67
CA ILE A 105 7.19 -15.66 0.85
C ILE A 105 7.33 -17.19 0.82
N ARG A 106 8.52 -17.72 0.52
CA ARG A 106 8.73 -19.18 0.46
C ARG A 106 8.37 -19.87 1.77
N ARG A 107 8.74 -19.28 2.90
CA ARG A 107 8.40 -19.83 4.23
C ARG A 107 6.91 -19.70 4.58
N SER A 108 6.21 -18.76 3.95
CA SER A 108 4.80 -18.44 4.23
C SER A 108 3.79 -19.37 3.55
N ALA A 109 4.22 -20.18 2.58
CA ALA A 109 3.34 -21.00 1.73
C ALA A 109 2.30 -21.84 2.51
N ALA A 110 2.69 -22.47 3.62
CA ALA A 110 1.78 -23.27 4.43
C ALA A 110 0.67 -22.43 5.11
N ARG A 111 1.03 -21.24 5.62
CA ARG A 111 0.07 -20.32 6.25
C ARG A 111 -0.84 -19.65 5.22
N GLU A 112 -0.30 -19.33 4.05
CA GLU A 112 -1.09 -18.84 2.91
C GLU A 112 -2.18 -19.83 2.51
N ALA A 113 -1.83 -21.12 2.41
CA ALA A 113 -2.80 -22.17 2.11
C ALA A 113 -3.88 -22.30 3.20
N GLU A 114 -3.53 -22.09 4.47
CA GLU A 114 -4.49 -22.11 5.58
C GLU A 114 -5.46 -20.91 5.53
N LEU A 115 -4.94 -19.70 5.34
CA LEU A 115 -5.77 -18.51 5.16
C LEU A 115 -6.65 -18.62 3.90
N ALA A 116 -6.13 -19.17 2.80
CA ALA A 116 -6.87 -19.36 1.56
C ALA A 116 -8.07 -20.31 1.73
N ARG A 117 -7.93 -21.40 2.51
CA ARG A 117 -9.04 -22.31 2.83
C ARG A 117 -10.20 -21.65 3.56
N THR A 118 -9.95 -20.51 4.21
CA THR A 118 -10.97 -19.72 4.94
C THR A 118 -11.38 -18.46 4.18
N GLY A 119 -10.94 -18.30 2.92
CA GLY A 119 -11.21 -17.10 2.13
C GLY A 119 -10.48 -15.85 2.64
N ARG A 120 -9.53 -15.97 3.57
CA ARG A 120 -8.78 -14.86 4.18
C ARG A 120 -7.41 -14.63 3.55
N TRP A 121 -7.15 -15.24 2.40
CA TRP A 121 -6.01 -14.93 1.54
C TRP A 121 -6.42 -15.06 0.09
N PHE A 122 -6.15 -14.04 -0.71
CA PHE A 122 -6.43 -14.07 -2.15
C PHE A 122 -5.56 -13.08 -2.93
N ARG A 123 -5.36 -13.40 -4.20
CA ARG A 123 -4.68 -12.52 -5.18
C ARG A 123 -5.57 -12.15 -6.37
N HIS A 124 -6.67 -12.87 -6.53
CA HIS A 124 -7.71 -12.68 -7.53
C HIS A 124 -9.00 -13.34 -7.02
N GLY A 125 -10.14 -12.98 -7.58
CA GLY A 125 -11.42 -13.65 -7.42
C GLY A 125 -11.63 -14.82 -8.40
N PRO A 126 -12.83 -15.42 -8.44
CA PRO A 126 -13.23 -16.42 -9.41
C PRO A 126 -13.11 -15.91 -10.86
N ARG A 127 -12.59 -16.75 -11.76
CA ARG A 127 -12.35 -16.39 -13.17
C ARG A 127 -13.57 -16.59 -14.07
N ASP A 128 -14.65 -17.15 -13.53
CA ASP A 128 -15.93 -17.38 -14.19
C ASP A 128 -16.91 -16.21 -13.98
N ARG A 129 -16.60 -15.26 -13.09
CA ARG A 129 -17.37 -14.03 -12.86
C ARG A 129 -16.71 -12.87 -13.59
N ARG A 130 -17.47 -12.11 -14.38
CA ARG A 130 -16.98 -10.90 -15.08
C ARG A 130 -16.82 -9.71 -14.13
N GLU A 131 -16.26 -9.96 -12.95
CA GLU A 131 -16.00 -8.98 -11.90
C GLU A 131 -14.51 -8.72 -11.80
N ILE A 132 -14.13 -7.49 -11.49
CA ILE A 132 -12.76 -7.09 -11.17
C ILE A 132 -12.79 -6.14 -9.97
N ALA A 133 -11.69 -6.06 -9.22
CA ALA A 133 -11.50 -4.97 -8.27
C ALA A 133 -10.36 -4.08 -8.74
N LEU A 134 -10.65 -2.79 -8.87
CA LEU A 134 -9.65 -1.76 -8.98
C LEU A 134 -9.25 -1.33 -7.57
N THR A 135 -7.95 -1.32 -7.28
CA THR A 135 -7.44 -1.02 -5.94
C THR A 135 -6.33 0.03 -5.97
N PHE A 136 -6.29 0.86 -4.94
CA PHE A 136 -5.30 1.93 -4.78
C PHE A 136 -4.58 1.79 -3.44
N ASP A 137 -3.25 1.79 -3.47
CA ASP A 137 -2.41 1.72 -2.27
C ASP A 137 -1.79 3.09 -1.93
N ASP A 138 -1.34 3.20 -0.68
CA ASP A 138 -0.55 4.29 -0.07
C ASP A 138 -1.29 5.57 0.32
N GLY A 139 -2.52 5.77 -0.13
CA GLY A 139 -3.34 6.92 0.26
C GLY A 139 -3.82 6.91 1.72
N PRO A 140 -4.70 7.85 2.11
CA PRO A 140 -5.08 9.03 1.33
C PRO A 140 -3.89 10.00 1.17
N ASP A 141 -3.76 10.57 -0.02
CA ASP A 141 -2.84 11.65 -0.36
C ASP A 141 -3.63 12.94 -0.62
N PRO A 142 -3.17 14.10 -0.11
CA PRO A 142 -3.92 15.35 -0.21
C PRO A 142 -4.02 15.92 -1.62
N LEU A 143 -3.19 15.46 -2.57
CA LEU A 143 -3.19 15.93 -3.96
C LEU A 143 -3.87 14.93 -4.88
N PHE A 144 -3.62 13.63 -4.71
CA PHE A 144 -3.96 12.63 -5.72
C PHE A 144 -5.22 11.83 -5.42
N THR A 145 -5.51 11.50 -4.15
CA THR A 145 -6.71 10.71 -3.80
C THR A 145 -7.99 11.40 -4.29
N GLY A 146 -8.14 12.70 -4.04
CA GLY A 146 -9.30 13.47 -4.51
C GLY A 146 -9.48 13.44 -6.03
N GLN A 147 -8.38 13.48 -6.80
CA GLN A 147 -8.44 13.38 -8.26
C GLN A 147 -8.86 11.99 -8.73
N VAL A 148 -8.37 10.94 -8.06
CA VAL A 148 -8.81 9.56 -8.31
C VAL A 148 -10.32 9.42 -8.05
N LEU A 149 -10.81 9.94 -6.92
CA LEU A 149 -12.24 9.92 -6.58
C LEU A 149 -13.10 10.62 -7.64
N ASP A 150 -12.68 11.79 -8.11
CA ASP A 150 -13.41 12.54 -9.14
C ASP A 150 -13.49 11.77 -10.47
N ILE A 151 -12.41 11.05 -10.84
CA ILE A 151 -12.40 10.20 -12.02
C ILE A 151 -13.32 8.98 -11.82
N LEU A 152 -13.23 8.28 -10.70
CA LEU A 152 -14.10 7.13 -10.40
C LEU A 152 -15.58 7.53 -10.44
N ALA A 153 -15.93 8.68 -9.86
CA ALA A 153 -17.27 9.24 -9.88
C ALA A 153 -17.75 9.55 -11.31
N ARG A 154 -16.89 10.11 -12.17
CA ARG A 154 -17.21 10.40 -13.58
C ARG A 154 -17.62 9.14 -14.36
N TYR A 155 -17.02 7.99 -14.06
CA TYR A 155 -17.34 6.72 -14.70
C TYR A 155 -18.37 5.89 -13.95
N GLY A 156 -18.82 6.33 -12.76
CA GLY A 156 -19.77 5.59 -11.92
C GLY A 156 -19.22 4.24 -11.43
N VAL A 157 -17.89 4.12 -11.24
CA VAL A 157 -17.23 2.90 -10.80
C VAL A 157 -16.71 3.02 -9.37
N HIS A 158 -16.68 1.91 -8.65
CA HIS A 158 -16.23 1.86 -7.26
C HIS A 158 -14.90 1.11 -7.17
N ALA A 159 -14.05 1.49 -6.22
CA ALA A 159 -12.74 0.90 -5.99
C ALA A 159 -12.53 0.54 -4.51
N THR A 160 -11.39 -0.08 -4.19
CA THR A 160 -10.93 -0.29 -2.81
C THR A 160 -9.62 0.45 -2.55
N PHE A 161 -9.55 1.24 -1.49
CA PHE A 161 -8.37 2.03 -1.11
C PHE A 161 -7.69 1.39 0.10
N PHE A 162 -6.48 0.85 -0.08
CA PHE A 162 -5.63 0.34 0.98
C PHE A 162 -4.82 1.50 1.57
N CYS A 163 -5.33 2.09 2.65
CA CYS A 163 -4.75 3.31 3.21
C CYS A 163 -3.72 3.02 4.31
N VAL A 164 -2.67 3.82 4.33
CA VAL A 164 -1.65 3.82 5.39
C VAL A 164 -2.22 4.55 6.61
N GLY A 165 -2.13 3.95 7.80
CA GLY A 165 -2.75 4.46 9.01
C GLY A 165 -2.30 5.87 9.43
N LEU A 166 -1.02 6.23 9.20
CA LEU A 166 -0.54 7.60 9.38
C LEU A 166 -1.32 8.61 8.54
N HIS A 167 -1.64 8.26 7.29
CA HIS A 167 -2.41 9.12 6.39
C HIS A 167 -3.88 9.16 6.77
N VAL A 168 -4.48 8.02 7.15
CA VAL A 168 -5.85 7.95 7.70
C VAL A 168 -5.99 8.88 8.90
N ASN A 169 -5.02 8.86 9.81
CA ASN A 169 -5.03 9.70 11.00
C ASN A 169 -4.83 11.20 10.68
N ALA A 170 -4.05 11.52 9.64
CA ALA A 170 -3.78 12.90 9.23
C ALA A 170 -4.90 13.51 8.39
N LEU A 171 -5.60 12.70 7.59
CA LEU A 171 -6.60 13.12 6.60
C LEU A 171 -7.95 12.40 6.80
N PRO A 172 -8.57 12.45 7.99
CA PRO A 172 -9.81 11.71 8.26
C PRO A 172 -10.99 12.17 7.39
N ASP A 173 -11.00 13.43 6.94
CA ASP A 173 -12.03 13.95 6.04
C ASP A 173 -11.94 13.35 4.63
N GLU A 174 -10.73 13.09 4.14
CA GLU A 174 -10.54 12.42 2.85
C GLU A 174 -10.99 10.95 2.94
N VAL A 175 -10.73 10.28 4.08
CA VAL A 175 -11.23 8.92 4.34
C VAL A 175 -12.77 8.88 4.36
N ARG A 176 -13.42 9.89 4.96
CA ARG A 176 -14.89 10.03 4.89
C ARG A 176 -15.36 10.21 3.47
N ARG A 177 -14.69 11.06 2.68
CA ARG A 177 -15.01 11.26 1.25
C ARG A 177 -14.93 9.95 0.45
N ILE A 178 -13.90 9.13 0.68
CA ILE A 178 -13.78 7.80 0.05
C ILE A 178 -15.03 6.94 0.35
N VAL A 179 -15.45 6.90 1.62
CA VAL A 179 -16.62 6.11 2.06
C VAL A 179 -17.94 6.69 1.54
N ASP A 180 -18.13 8.01 1.61
CA ASP A 180 -19.34 8.69 1.16
C ASP A 180 -19.52 8.59 -0.36
N ALA A 181 -18.43 8.45 -1.11
CA ALA A 181 -18.42 8.13 -2.54
C ALA A 181 -18.72 6.64 -2.85
N GLY A 182 -18.96 5.81 -1.83
CA GLY A 182 -19.34 4.40 -1.99
C GLY A 182 -18.17 3.43 -2.19
N HIS A 183 -16.92 3.87 -1.97
CA HIS A 183 -15.75 3.01 -2.09
C HIS A 183 -15.46 2.20 -0.82
N SER A 184 -14.72 1.12 -0.98
CA SER A 184 -14.27 0.27 0.13
C SER A 184 -12.90 0.69 0.64
N LEU A 185 -12.64 0.38 1.92
CA LEU A 185 -11.36 0.64 2.58
C LEU A 185 -10.62 -0.67 2.86
N GLY A 186 -9.30 -0.61 2.78
CA GLY A 186 -8.35 -1.65 3.15
C GLY A 186 -7.31 -1.10 4.12
N ASN A 187 -6.82 -1.94 5.03
CA ASN A 187 -5.72 -1.61 5.93
C ASN A 187 -4.38 -1.82 5.19
N HIS A 188 -3.50 -0.82 5.20
CA HIS A 188 -2.17 -0.90 4.58
C HIS A 188 -1.04 -0.66 5.59
N THR A 189 -1.20 -1.17 6.82
CA THR A 189 -0.36 -0.92 8.01
C THR A 189 -0.35 0.54 8.47
N TRP A 190 0.24 0.80 9.63
CA TRP A 190 0.29 2.14 10.19
C TRP A 190 1.29 3.03 9.47
N SER A 191 2.49 2.50 9.20
CA SER A 191 3.61 3.28 8.69
C SER A 191 4.31 2.65 7.50
N HIS A 192 3.65 1.78 6.73
CA HIS A 192 4.19 1.13 5.53
C HIS A 192 5.55 0.38 5.70
N PRO A 193 5.78 -0.37 6.81
CA PRO A 193 7.04 -1.08 7.01
C PRO A 193 7.20 -2.32 6.13
N PHE A 194 8.45 -2.66 5.83
CA PHE A 194 8.79 -3.94 5.25
C PHE A 194 8.60 -5.04 6.30
N LEU A 195 7.55 -5.87 6.15
CA LEU A 195 7.12 -6.82 7.18
C LEU A 195 8.21 -7.80 7.67
N PRO A 196 9.16 -8.27 6.84
CA PRO A 196 10.27 -9.09 7.31
C PRO A 196 11.15 -8.48 8.41
N ASP A 197 11.13 -7.15 8.56
CA ASP A 197 11.84 -6.45 9.62
C ASP A 197 11.08 -6.38 10.95
N LEU A 198 9.85 -6.89 10.99
CA LEU A 198 8.98 -6.80 12.16
C LEU A 198 8.88 -8.14 12.88
N SER A 199 8.87 -8.05 14.21
CA SER A 199 8.32 -9.11 15.04
C SER A 199 6.80 -9.20 14.87
N ARG A 200 6.23 -10.36 15.21
CA ARG A 200 4.77 -10.56 15.26
C ARG A 200 4.05 -9.47 16.07
N ARG A 201 4.60 -9.08 17.23
CA ARG A 201 4.03 -8.02 18.09
C ARG A 201 4.01 -6.67 17.38
N GLN A 202 5.11 -6.30 16.72
CA GLN A 202 5.20 -5.04 15.97
C GLN A 202 4.22 -5.02 14.79
N PHE A 203 4.07 -6.15 14.09
CA PHE A 203 3.08 -6.26 13.02
C PHE A 203 1.65 -6.10 13.55
N ARG A 204 1.30 -6.74 14.67
CA ARG A 204 0.00 -6.57 15.31
C ARG A 204 -0.30 -5.10 15.64
N LEU A 205 0.67 -4.40 16.22
CA LEU A 205 0.55 -2.96 16.52
C LEU A 205 0.31 -2.11 15.26
N GLN A 206 0.91 -2.48 14.12
CA GLN A 206 0.69 -1.80 12.84
C GLN A 206 -0.76 -1.97 12.35
N LEU A 207 -1.36 -3.14 12.56
CA LEU A 207 -2.78 -3.38 12.24
C LEU A 207 -3.69 -2.62 13.19
N GLU A 208 -3.53 -2.84 14.51
CA GLU A 208 -4.41 -2.28 15.56
C GLU A 208 -4.46 -0.75 15.49
N ARG A 209 -3.30 -0.08 15.37
CA ARG A 209 -3.26 1.39 15.34
C ARG A 209 -3.90 1.98 14.08
N THR A 210 -3.85 1.24 12.98
CA THR A 210 -4.50 1.63 11.72
C THR A 210 -6.00 1.45 11.82
N ASP A 211 -6.46 0.32 12.39
CA ASP A 211 -7.86 0.05 12.64
C ASP A 211 -8.47 1.10 13.58
N GLU A 212 -7.76 1.47 14.65
CA GLU A 212 -8.17 2.57 15.54
C GLU A 212 -8.32 3.92 14.79
N ALA A 213 -7.45 4.19 13.81
CA ALA A 213 -7.55 5.42 13.03
C ALA A 213 -8.75 5.40 12.09
N PHE A 214 -9.06 4.26 11.48
CA PHE A 214 -10.28 4.08 10.69
C PHE A 214 -11.54 4.19 11.54
N ASP A 215 -11.57 3.55 12.71
CA ASP A 215 -12.70 3.63 13.64
C ASP A 215 -12.98 5.08 14.06
N ARG A 216 -11.93 5.85 14.39
CA ARG A 216 -12.08 7.29 14.68
C ARG A 216 -12.57 8.11 13.46
N ALA A 217 -12.12 7.76 12.26
CA ALA A 217 -12.47 8.52 11.06
C ALA A 217 -13.91 8.25 10.60
N VAL A 218 -14.31 6.98 10.54
CA VAL A 218 -15.54 6.52 9.87
C VAL A 218 -16.36 5.49 10.67
N GLY A 219 -16.01 5.21 11.93
CA GLY A 219 -16.77 4.32 12.83
C GLY A 219 -16.78 2.85 12.44
N ARG A 220 -15.82 2.42 11.59
CA ARG A 220 -15.68 1.03 11.14
C ARG A 220 -14.24 0.75 10.74
N VAL A 221 -13.86 -0.53 10.82
CA VAL A 221 -12.53 -1.03 10.44
C VAL A 221 -12.58 -1.77 9.10
N PRO A 222 -11.52 -1.71 8.27
CA PRO A 222 -11.44 -2.49 7.04
C PRO A 222 -11.53 -4.00 7.25
N ARG A 223 -12.10 -4.72 6.27
CA ARG A 223 -12.17 -6.19 6.26
C ARG A 223 -11.00 -6.85 5.53
N VAL A 224 -10.24 -6.07 4.77
CA VAL A 224 -9.10 -6.51 3.99
C VAL A 224 -7.85 -5.73 4.39
N PHE A 225 -6.72 -6.41 4.27
CA PHE A 225 -5.39 -5.90 4.52
C PHE A 225 -4.50 -6.25 3.34
N ARG A 226 -3.64 -5.34 2.94
CA ARG A 226 -2.58 -5.60 1.96
C ARG A 226 -1.23 -5.29 2.60
N PRO A 227 -0.26 -6.20 2.58
CA PRO A 227 1.05 -5.91 3.11
C PRO A 227 1.84 -4.98 2.16
N PRO A 228 2.56 -3.98 2.69
CA PRO A 228 3.55 -3.20 1.94
C PRO A 228 4.45 -4.11 1.09
N TYR A 229 4.70 -3.71 -0.15
CA TYR A 229 5.52 -4.44 -1.13
C TYR A 229 5.02 -5.86 -1.47
N GLY A 230 3.85 -6.29 -0.97
CA GLY A 230 3.42 -7.70 -1.02
C GLY A 230 4.20 -8.62 -0.06
N ALA A 231 5.03 -8.03 0.81
CA ALA A 231 5.97 -8.73 1.68
C ALA A 231 5.26 -9.41 2.84
N ARG A 232 5.69 -10.63 3.18
CA ARG A 232 5.07 -11.40 4.27
C ARG A 232 6.03 -12.43 4.82
N THR A 233 5.81 -12.77 6.08
CA THR A 233 6.54 -13.79 6.81
C THR A 233 5.57 -14.75 7.51
N PRO A 234 6.01 -15.97 7.88
CA PRO A 234 5.21 -16.88 8.70
C PRO A 234 4.67 -16.19 9.96
N GLU A 235 5.48 -15.36 10.61
CA GLU A 235 5.13 -14.65 11.84
C GLU A 235 4.01 -13.63 11.61
N SER A 236 4.04 -12.91 10.48
CA SER A 236 2.95 -12.00 10.12
C SER A 236 1.65 -12.74 9.78
N LEU A 237 1.75 -13.90 9.13
CA LEU A 237 0.56 -14.69 8.78
C LEU A 237 0.00 -15.45 9.98
N ASP A 238 0.85 -15.87 10.93
CA ASP A 238 0.42 -16.46 12.20
C ASP A 238 -0.40 -15.44 13.03
N GLU A 239 -0.13 -14.14 12.90
CA GLU A 239 -1.00 -13.09 13.47
C GLU A 239 -2.38 -13.07 12.79
N LEU A 240 -2.42 -13.02 11.47
CA LEU A 240 -3.68 -13.04 10.70
C LEU A 240 -4.48 -14.34 10.91
N LEU A 241 -3.81 -15.44 11.25
CA LEU A 241 -4.47 -16.70 11.59
C LEU A 241 -5.26 -16.60 12.89
N THR A 242 -4.80 -15.81 13.87
CA THR A 242 -5.53 -15.62 15.13
C THR A 242 -6.77 -14.74 15.00
N GLY A 243 -6.93 -14.02 13.90
CA GLY A 243 -8.05 -13.12 13.66
C GLY A 243 -7.66 -11.97 12.74
N GLY A 244 -8.58 -11.03 12.51
CA GLY A 244 -8.31 -9.83 11.74
C GLY A 244 -8.71 -9.91 10.25
N PRO A 245 -8.23 -8.96 9.44
CA PRO A 245 -8.66 -8.79 8.06
C PRO A 245 -8.13 -9.90 7.13
N ALA A 246 -8.83 -10.10 6.02
CA ALA A 246 -8.37 -10.97 4.94
C ALA A 246 -7.18 -10.34 4.20
N LEU A 247 -6.15 -11.14 3.89
CA LEU A 247 -4.99 -10.69 3.13
C LEU A 247 -5.31 -10.66 1.64
N ALA A 248 -5.31 -9.46 1.05
CA ALA A 248 -5.49 -9.23 -0.38
C ALA A 248 -4.16 -8.83 -1.04
N LEU A 249 -3.68 -9.65 -1.99
CA LEU A 249 -2.54 -9.32 -2.85
C LEU A 249 -3.03 -8.66 -4.14
N TRP A 250 -2.51 -9.04 -5.30
CA TRP A 250 -2.95 -8.66 -6.64
C TRP A 250 -2.43 -9.69 -7.64
N ASP A 251 -3.06 -9.76 -8.81
CA ASP A 251 -2.58 -10.54 -9.95
C ASP A 251 -2.21 -9.65 -11.15
N VAL A 252 -2.68 -8.40 -11.16
CA VAL A 252 -2.34 -7.38 -12.15
C VAL A 252 -1.66 -6.21 -11.45
N ASP A 253 -0.37 -6.01 -11.74
CA ASP A 253 0.40 -4.85 -11.30
C ASP A 253 0.51 -3.84 -12.44
N SER A 254 0.08 -2.60 -12.20
CA SER A 254 0.14 -1.54 -13.22
C SER A 254 1.55 -0.98 -13.44
N TRP A 255 2.47 -1.22 -12.51
CA TRP A 255 3.81 -0.63 -12.46
C TRP A 255 3.81 0.90 -12.44
N ASP A 256 2.73 1.53 -11.99
CA ASP A 256 2.55 2.97 -11.99
C ASP A 256 3.52 3.70 -11.02
N TRP A 257 3.90 3.04 -9.93
CA TRP A 257 4.93 3.50 -8.99
C TRP A 257 6.28 3.78 -9.67
N ALA A 258 6.62 3.05 -10.74
CA ALA A 258 7.85 3.23 -11.52
C ALA A 258 7.77 4.44 -12.49
N ARG A 259 6.61 5.09 -12.57
CA ARG A 259 6.33 6.25 -13.45
C ARG A 259 6.73 6.03 -14.92
N PRO A 260 6.30 4.93 -15.58
CA PRO A 260 6.73 4.58 -16.93
C PRO A 260 6.00 5.33 -18.06
N GLY A 261 5.05 6.21 -17.74
CA GLY A 261 4.18 6.94 -18.66
C GLY A 261 2.72 6.45 -18.59
N PRO A 262 1.70 7.35 -18.66
CA PRO A 262 0.29 6.97 -18.52
C PRO A 262 -0.17 5.90 -19.51
N GLU A 263 0.29 5.97 -20.77
CA GLU A 263 -0.10 5.01 -21.80
C GLU A 263 0.48 3.62 -21.54
N LYS A 264 1.68 3.55 -20.95
CA LYS A 264 2.30 2.27 -20.59
C LYS A 264 1.59 1.66 -19.37
N ILE A 265 1.22 2.47 -18.38
CA ILE A 265 0.41 2.04 -17.24
C ILE A 265 -0.92 1.44 -17.73
N ALA A 266 -1.65 2.18 -18.57
CA ALA A 266 -2.94 1.74 -19.10
C ALA A 266 -2.81 0.44 -19.92
N ARG A 267 -1.83 0.35 -20.82
CA ARG A 267 -1.57 -0.88 -21.57
C ARG A 267 -1.24 -2.06 -20.67
N THR A 268 -0.37 -1.89 -19.68
CA THR A 268 -0.04 -2.96 -18.74
C THR A 268 -1.29 -3.51 -18.06
N VAL A 269 -2.17 -2.65 -17.54
CA VAL A 269 -3.42 -3.10 -16.91
C VAL A 269 -4.31 -3.80 -17.93
N LEU A 270 -4.54 -3.19 -19.08
CA LEU A 270 -5.44 -3.72 -20.12
C LEU A 270 -4.91 -5.02 -20.74
N ASP A 271 -3.61 -5.26 -20.82
CA ASP A 271 -3.08 -6.49 -21.40
C ASP A 271 -3.22 -7.71 -20.46
N HIS A 272 -3.33 -7.47 -19.14
CA HIS A 272 -3.31 -8.54 -18.14
C HIS A 272 -4.63 -8.70 -17.37
N ALA A 273 -5.49 -7.68 -17.34
CA ALA A 273 -6.75 -7.73 -16.61
C ALA A 273 -7.84 -8.50 -17.38
N GLY A 274 -8.50 -9.40 -16.64
CA GLY A 274 -9.69 -10.15 -17.06
C GLY A 274 -10.60 -10.51 -15.88
N PRO A 275 -11.61 -11.37 -16.08
CA PRO A 275 -12.49 -11.87 -15.02
C PRO A 275 -11.74 -12.28 -13.75
N GLY A 276 -12.24 -11.84 -12.59
CA GLY A 276 -11.66 -12.08 -11.27
C GLY A 276 -10.41 -11.26 -10.93
N SER A 277 -9.90 -10.41 -11.82
CA SER A 277 -8.63 -9.70 -11.55
C SER A 277 -8.77 -8.70 -10.41
N LEU A 278 -7.71 -8.60 -9.63
CA LEU A 278 -7.51 -7.62 -8.57
C LEU A 278 -6.31 -6.76 -8.97
N ILE A 279 -6.59 -5.53 -9.38
CA ILE A 279 -5.65 -4.63 -10.06
C ILE A 279 -5.03 -3.67 -9.04
N LEU A 280 -3.69 -3.63 -8.98
CA LEU A 280 -2.91 -2.71 -8.15
C LEU A 280 -2.56 -1.43 -8.92
N MET A 281 -2.99 -0.30 -8.38
CA MET A 281 -2.53 1.06 -8.70
C MET A 281 -2.21 1.80 -7.38
N HIS A 282 -1.67 3.01 -7.46
CA HIS A 282 -1.34 3.81 -6.28
C HIS A 282 -1.95 5.20 -6.37
N ASP A 283 -2.55 5.66 -5.27
CA ASP A 283 -3.01 7.04 -5.09
C ASP A 283 -2.16 7.81 -4.07
N GLY A 284 -1.24 7.15 -3.36
CA GLY A 284 -0.20 7.75 -2.53
C GLY A 284 1.22 7.30 -2.90
N GLY A 285 2.17 7.49 -1.97
CA GLY A 285 3.55 6.99 -2.14
C GLY A 285 4.42 7.84 -3.09
N GLY A 286 4.12 9.14 -3.20
CA GLY A 286 4.88 10.11 -4.00
C GLY A 286 4.08 10.65 -5.19
N ASP A 287 4.77 11.07 -6.25
CA ASP A 287 4.12 11.66 -7.42
C ASP A 287 3.29 10.62 -8.19
N ARG A 288 1.96 10.80 -8.20
CA ARG A 288 0.96 9.93 -8.88
C ARG A 288 0.31 10.57 -10.11
N ARG A 289 0.88 11.64 -10.66
CA ARG A 289 0.33 12.31 -11.87
C ARG A 289 0.10 11.35 -13.04
N GLN A 290 0.99 10.37 -13.22
CA GLN A 290 0.85 9.40 -14.30
C GLN A 290 -0.23 8.35 -14.02
N SER A 291 -0.40 7.92 -12.77
CA SER A 291 -1.48 7.01 -12.35
C SER A 291 -2.84 7.68 -12.59
N VAL A 292 -3.01 8.93 -12.15
CA VAL A 292 -4.23 9.73 -12.37
C VAL A 292 -4.51 9.91 -13.86
N ALA A 293 -3.49 10.21 -14.68
CA ALA A 293 -3.65 10.38 -16.11
C ALA A 293 -3.97 9.08 -16.87
N ALA A 294 -3.52 7.92 -16.38
CA ALA A 294 -3.80 6.62 -16.99
C ALA A 294 -5.20 6.09 -16.66
N LEU A 295 -5.74 6.49 -15.51
CA LEU A 295 -6.96 5.93 -14.93
C LEU A 295 -8.20 6.00 -15.85
N PRO A 296 -8.48 7.10 -16.58
CA PRO A 296 -9.58 7.15 -17.54
C PRO A 296 -9.51 6.02 -18.59
N THR A 297 -8.36 5.86 -19.24
CA THR A 297 -8.13 4.83 -20.26
C THR A 297 -8.25 3.41 -19.68
N VAL A 298 -7.77 3.21 -18.44
CA VAL A 298 -7.92 1.93 -17.73
C VAL A 298 -9.40 1.61 -17.53
N ILE A 299 -10.17 2.55 -16.98
CA ILE A 299 -11.59 2.32 -16.68
C ILE A 299 -12.38 2.08 -17.97
N GLU A 300 -12.19 2.93 -18.98
CA GLU A 300 -12.85 2.79 -20.30
C GLU A 300 -12.57 1.41 -20.91
N GLY A 301 -11.31 1.00 -21.00
CA GLY A 301 -10.94 -0.28 -21.61
C GLY A 301 -11.43 -1.51 -20.83
N LEU A 302 -11.62 -1.40 -19.50
CA LEU A 302 -12.21 -2.48 -18.69
C LEU A 302 -13.74 -2.54 -18.85
N LEU A 303 -14.41 -1.38 -18.91
CA LEU A 303 -15.84 -1.28 -19.16
C LEU A 303 -16.22 -1.76 -20.57
N GLU A 304 -15.41 -1.44 -21.59
CA GLU A 304 -15.60 -1.93 -22.97
C GLU A 304 -15.52 -3.46 -23.07
N ARG A 305 -14.84 -4.10 -22.13
CA ARG A 305 -14.78 -5.56 -22.00
C ARG A 305 -15.92 -6.13 -21.16
N ASP A 306 -16.87 -5.30 -20.73
CA ASP A 306 -18.02 -5.65 -19.88
C ASP A 306 -17.58 -6.31 -18.55
N LEU A 307 -16.48 -5.80 -17.97
CA LEU A 307 -16.04 -6.16 -16.63
C LEU A 307 -16.68 -5.23 -15.59
N ARG A 308 -17.27 -5.83 -14.56
CA ARG A 308 -17.93 -5.14 -13.45
C ARG A 308 -16.95 -4.83 -12.33
N PHE A 309 -16.88 -3.57 -11.92
CA PHE A 309 -16.07 -3.14 -10.78
C PHE A 309 -16.77 -3.51 -9.46
N VAL A 310 -16.05 -4.21 -8.58
CA VAL A 310 -16.52 -4.58 -7.23
C VAL A 310 -15.44 -4.26 -6.20
N ALA A 311 -15.83 -4.23 -4.92
CA ALA A 311 -14.87 -4.15 -3.83
C ALA A 311 -13.95 -5.38 -3.77
N ALA A 312 -12.72 -5.20 -3.27
CA ALA A 312 -11.74 -6.27 -3.18
C ALA A 312 -12.23 -7.46 -2.34
N ASP A 313 -12.91 -7.21 -1.23
CA ASP A 313 -13.50 -8.25 -0.38
C ASP A 313 -14.69 -8.94 -1.05
N ALA A 314 -15.46 -8.22 -1.88
CA ALA A 314 -16.58 -8.79 -2.62
C ALA A 314 -16.14 -9.84 -3.66
N LEU A 315 -14.92 -9.75 -4.22
CA LEU A 315 -14.42 -10.75 -5.19
C LEU A 315 -14.38 -12.17 -4.64
N VAL A 316 -14.12 -12.32 -3.34
CA VAL A 316 -13.93 -13.65 -2.71
C VAL A 316 -15.07 -14.06 -1.81
N ARG A 317 -16.03 -13.16 -1.57
CA ARG A 317 -17.27 -13.55 -0.91
C ARG A 317 -18.12 -14.36 -1.89
N ALA A 318 -18.69 -15.46 -1.39
CA ALA A 318 -19.80 -16.08 -2.09
C ALA A 318 -20.87 -15.00 -2.29
N ALA A 319 -21.56 -15.00 -3.44
CA ALA A 319 -22.76 -14.20 -3.58
C ALA A 319 -23.74 -14.70 -2.50
N GLU A 320 -23.84 -13.99 -1.38
CA GLU A 320 -24.77 -14.34 -0.31
C GLU A 320 -26.21 -13.91 -0.65
N GLU A 321 -26.50 -13.58 -1.91
CA GLU A 321 -27.81 -13.07 -2.33
C GLU A 321 -28.25 -13.79 -3.61
N GLY A 322 -29.16 -14.76 -3.43
CA GLY A 322 -29.76 -15.54 -4.51
C GLY A 322 -30.89 -16.48 -4.07
N THR A 323 -31.18 -16.62 -2.78
CA THR A 323 -32.31 -17.43 -2.29
C THR A 323 -32.90 -16.82 -1.00
N ALA A 324 -33.53 -15.67 -1.11
CA ALA A 324 -34.38 -15.14 -0.04
C ALA A 324 -35.52 -14.30 -0.62
N GLU A 325 -36.23 -14.80 -1.62
CA GLU A 325 -37.52 -14.24 -2.06
C GLU A 325 -38.26 -15.20 -3.01
N THR A 326 -38.69 -16.37 -2.51
CA THR A 326 -39.88 -17.10 -3.02
C THR A 326 -40.25 -18.22 -2.03
N GLU A 327 -40.63 -17.87 -0.80
CA GLU A 327 -41.50 -18.75 0.00
C GLU A 327 -42.49 -17.88 0.77
N GLY A 328 -43.77 -17.95 0.39
CA GLY A 328 -44.84 -17.38 1.20
C GLY A 328 -46.01 -16.75 0.45
N ALA A 329 -46.61 -17.43 -0.54
CA ALA A 329 -48.02 -17.25 -0.87
C ALA A 329 -48.51 -18.34 -1.84
N ASP A 330 -48.69 -19.57 -1.35
CA ASP A 330 -49.89 -20.32 -1.70
C ASP A 330 -50.07 -21.52 -0.76
N ALA A 331 -51.08 -21.45 0.10
CA ALA A 331 -51.63 -22.60 0.78
C ALA A 331 -53.14 -22.62 0.47
N PRO A 332 -53.69 -23.73 -0.07
CA PRO A 332 -55.09 -23.81 -0.41
C PRO A 332 -55.92 -24.01 0.87
N LEU A 333 -56.91 -23.14 1.09
CA LEU A 333 -57.98 -23.43 2.02
C LEU A 333 -58.98 -24.35 1.31
N GLY A 334 -58.98 -25.62 1.72
CA GLY A 334 -60.07 -26.55 1.46
C GLY A 334 -60.66 -27.00 2.80
N GLU A 335 -61.91 -26.64 3.04
CA GLU A 335 -63.05 -27.50 3.40
C GLU A 335 -64.35 -26.68 3.27
#